data_AF-A0A937NFL8-F1
#
_entry.id   AF-A0A937NFL8-F1
#
_cell.length_a   1.000
_cell.length_b   1.000
_cell.length_c   1.000
_cell.angle_alpha   90.00
_cell.angle_beta   90.00
_cell.angle_gamma   90.00
#
_symmetry.space_group_name_H-M   'P 1'
#
loop_
_entity.id
_entity.type
_entity.pdbx_description
1 polymer ?
#
loop_
_entity_poly.entity_id
_entity_poly.type
_entity_poly.pdbx_seq_one_letter_code
_entity_poly.pdbx_strand_id
1 'polypeptide(L)'
;MQTENGGAVQSASGISSYSYLFRLLHWVVTIGFVLLLLTGLSLHAIARPDRSLFSGVLPDYLWSGRVHLWHFATALVFCPSLLAIIFVCRRRAWSRPIHAITLGGGLLMIVTGLLMFSAATSGETVKVVIWLHTSLGLLLLPFAMLWHIVSGFTRRIRLLVPAFHPFAQPKWGQLFVFLIVAPVIVWLMAACWPISKPWRTLVAAPISPEEVANSDLADLPWDKARPITANLANGSGLDAGHTEVTFRAMHNGDELFVLAEWNDPTEDRRYTPWQKTADGWEHLATNAKDECVYYEDKFALAFPSEPDWRFEQAGCALYCHAGCGNPYGCKNSDRIVDVWHWKATRTDPAGQADDKYWAEPKSETELSGRYGDPKDGGGYKKNESPDQPHPAFLPDEPTAVCLGAIPEEHAVEYTEEKAAEIQPGTTIPGMISSPFEGDRGDLNCVSVHRNGRWALYFRRKLDTGSEYDVRFEPGGSYAFGCAAFDHVSKRHAYSFSVFRLLISPSASAQ
;
A
#
# COMPACT_ATOMS: atom_id res chain seq x y z
N MET A 1 13.00 -61.98 66.58
CA MET A 1 12.45 -62.51 65.31
C MET A 1 11.22 -61.69 64.98
N GLN A 2 11.38 -60.58 64.26
CA GLN A 2 10.33 -59.99 63.44
C GLN A 2 10.99 -59.02 62.45
N THR A 3 10.73 -59.35 61.21
CA THR A 3 11.24 -58.91 59.91
C THR A 3 11.08 -57.42 59.62
N GLU A 4 12.12 -56.86 58.99
CA GLU A 4 12.02 -55.75 58.04
C GLU A 4 10.96 -56.04 56.96
N ASN A 5 10.27 -55.00 56.48
CA ASN A 5 10.04 -54.86 55.04
C ASN A 5 9.63 -53.43 54.64
N GLY A 6 10.58 -52.75 53.99
CA GLY A 6 10.45 -51.87 52.84
C GLY A 6 9.11 -51.17 52.58
N GLY A 7 8.94 -49.98 53.15
CA GLY A 7 8.06 -48.96 52.58
C GLY A 7 8.78 -48.26 51.43
N ALA A 8 8.52 -48.71 50.19
CA ALA A 8 8.96 -48.03 48.98
C ALA A 8 8.43 -46.58 48.99
N VAL A 9 9.36 -45.61 48.98
CA VAL A 9 9.08 -44.22 48.65
C VAL A 9 8.55 -44.22 47.21
N GLN A 10 7.23 -44.07 47.06
CA GLN A 10 6.64 -43.74 45.77
C GLN A 10 7.24 -42.42 45.30
N SER A 11 8.12 -42.50 44.31
CA SER A 11 8.53 -41.34 43.53
C SER A 11 7.28 -40.76 42.87
N ALA A 12 6.86 -39.58 43.31
CA ALA A 12 5.85 -38.77 42.62
C ALA A 12 6.46 -38.25 41.29
N SER A 13 6.66 -39.16 40.35
CA SER A 13 7.09 -38.87 38.99
C SER A 13 5.84 -38.63 38.14
N GLY A 14 5.63 -37.39 37.69
CA GLY A 14 4.72 -37.12 36.56
C GLY A 14 3.76 -35.93 36.67
N ILE A 15 3.74 -35.16 37.76
CA ILE A 15 2.91 -33.93 37.81
C ILE A 15 3.73 -32.74 37.33
N SER A 16 3.50 -32.33 36.07
CA SER A 16 4.04 -31.06 35.55
C SER A 16 3.43 -29.91 36.35
N SER A 17 4.27 -29.01 36.87
CA SER A 17 3.87 -27.87 37.71
C SER A 17 3.11 -26.75 36.96
N TYR A 18 2.83 -26.95 35.66
CA TYR A 18 2.06 -26.02 34.82
C TYR A 18 0.70 -26.60 34.43
N SER A 19 -0.28 -25.74 34.12
CA SER A 19 -1.50 -26.19 33.46
C SER A 19 -1.23 -26.58 32.01
N TYR A 20 -1.97 -27.56 31.49
CA TYR A 20 -1.87 -28.03 30.11
C TYR A 20 -1.98 -26.89 29.09
N LEU A 21 -3.00 -26.04 29.23
CA LEU A 21 -3.20 -24.91 28.34
C LEU A 21 -2.06 -23.89 28.41
N PHE A 22 -1.42 -23.72 29.58
CA PHE A 22 -0.25 -22.86 29.69
C PHE A 22 0.91 -23.39 28.84
N ARG A 23 1.22 -24.69 28.87
CA ARG A 23 2.32 -25.26 28.07
C ARG A 23 2.05 -25.17 26.57
N LEU A 24 0.82 -25.44 26.14
CA LEU A 24 0.42 -25.36 24.74
C LEU A 24 0.47 -23.91 24.22
N LEU A 25 -0.12 -22.96 24.95
CA LEU A 25 -0.14 -21.55 24.54
C LEU A 25 1.22 -20.87 24.67
N HIS A 26 2.07 -21.33 25.58
CA HIS A 26 3.40 -20.74 25.76
C HIS A 26 4.23 -20.81 24.48
N TRP A 27 4.19 -21.92 23.74
CA TRP A 27 4.89 -22.07 22.46
C TRP A 27 4.31 -21.18 21.37
N VAL A 28 2.98 -21.19 21.22
CA VAL A 28 2.28 -20.39 20.22
C VAL A 28 2.55 -18.89 20.45
N VAL A 29 2.44 -18.44 21.70
CA VAL A 29 2.70 -17.04 22.09
C VAL A 29 4.17 -16.70 21.92
N THR A 30 5.10 -17.56 22.31
CA THR A 30 6.55 -17.25 22.21
C THR A 30 7.02 -17.20 20.76
N ILE A 31 6.62 -18.17 19.92
CA ILE A 31 6.93 -18.16 18.48
C ILE A 31 6.29 -16.94 17.83
N GLY A 32 4.99 -16.71 18.10
CA GLY A 32 4.30 -15.55 17.57
C GLY A 32 4.94 -14.23 18.00
N PHE A 33 5.42 -14.14 19.24
CA PHE A 33 6.13 -12.98 19.75
C PHE A 33 7.41 -12.69 18.96
N VAL A 34 8.25 -13.70 18.75
CA VAL A 34 9.51 -13.56 17.99
C VAL A 34 9.22 -13.12 16.56
N LEU A 35 8.25 -13.77 15.92
CA LEU A 35 7.85 -13.44 14.55
C LEU A 35 7.32 -12.01 14.45
N LEU A 36 6.47 -11.56 15.39
CA LEU A 36 5.97 -10.18 15.43
C LEU A 36 7.10 -9.16 15.65
N LEU A 37 8.09 -9.49 16.48
CA LEU A 37 9.25 -8.61 16.70
C LEU A 37 10.09 -8.47 15.43
N LEU A 38 10.43 -9.58 14.77
CA LEU A 38 11.25 -9.57 13.55
C LEU A 38 10.53 -8.88 12.39
N THR A 39 9.28 -9.26 12.15
CA THR A 39 8.47 -8.64 11.08
C THR A 39 8.14 -7.17 11.38
N GLY A 40 7.90 -6.81 12.65
CA GLY A 40 7.68 -5.43 13.08
C GLY A 40 8.91 -4.54 12.87
N LEU A 41 10.11 -5.07 13.13
CA LEU A 41 11.37 -4.37 12.88
C LEU A 41 11.60 -4.13 11.37
N SER A 42 11.31 -5.13 10.54
CA SER A 42 11.35 -4.99 9.07
C SER A 42 10.34 -3.95 8.56
N LEU A 43 9.09 -3.97 9.06
CA LEU A 43 8.08 -2.96 8.73
C LEU A 43 8.50 -1.56 9.17
N HIS A 44 9.15 -1.45 10.34
CA HIS A 44 9.69 -0.20 10.81
C HIS A 44 10.86 0.30 9.96
N ALA A 45 11.70 -0.60 9.44
CA ALA A 45 12.82 -0.22 8.57
C ALA A 45 12.36 0.43 7.27
N ILE A 46 11.30 -0.09 6.65
CA ILE A 46 10.69 0.48 5.43
C ILE A 46 9.68 1.59 5.73
N ALA A 47 9.43 1.92 7.00
CA ALA A 47 8.59 3.05 7.34
C ALA A 47 9.24 4.36 6.85
N ARG A 48 8.45 5.44 6.81
CA ARG A 48 8.94 6.73 6.31
C ARG A 48 10.25 7.16 6.98
N PRO A 49 11.16 7.84 6.24
CA PRO A 49 12.48 8.17 6.77
C PRO A 49 12.47 8.98 8.08
N ASP A 50 11.46 9.83 8.29
CA ASP A 50 11.27 10.61 9.53
C ASP A 50 10.94 9.74 10.75
N ARG A 51 10.48 8.51 10.53
CA ARG A 51 10.04 7.58 11.58
C ARG A 51 10.87 6.31 11.66
N SER A 52 11.60 5.96 10.62
CA SER A 52 12.38 4.73 10.53
C SER A 52 13.78 4.91 11.12
N LEU A 53 14.18 4.00 12.02
CA LEU A 53 15.58 3.88 12.47
C LEU A 53 16.57 3.62 11.31
N PHE A 54 16.06 3.17 10.15
CA PHE A 54 16.84 2.83 8.97
C PHE A 54 16.56 3.77 7.79
N SER A 55 15.97 4.94 8.05
CA SER A 55 15.71 5.98 7.03
C SER A 55 14.90 5.47 5.82
N GLY A 56 14.00 4.52 6.04
CA GLY A 56 13.15 3.93 4.99
C GLY A 56 13.82 2.85 4.14
N VAL A 57 15.03 2.42 4.49
CA VAL A 57 15.76 1.37 3.79
C VAL A 57 15.70 0.08 4.60
N LEU A 58 15.28 -1.03 3.98
CA LEU A 58 15.35 -2.36 4.60
C LEU A 58 16.79 -2.89 4.50
N PRO A 59 17.50 -3.13 5.61
CA PRO A 59 18.79 -3.82 5.57
C PRO A 59 18.64 -5.27 5.11
N ASP A 60 19.62 -5.79 4.37
CA ASP A 60 19.58 -7.13 3.76
C ASP A 60 19.45 -8.27 4.78
N TYR A 61 19.89 -8.05 6.02
CA TYR A 61 19.78 -9.04 7.11
C TYR A 61 18.43 -9.05 7.81
N LEU A 62 17.56 -8.05 7.55
CA LEU A 62 16.20 -8.04 8.07
C LEU A 62 15.29 -8.87 7.17
N TRP A 63 14.24 -9.43 7.76
CA TRP A 63 13.30 -10.27 7.03
C TRP A 63 12.63 -9.44 5.93
N SER A 64 12.85 -9.80 4.67
CA SER A 64 12.23 -9.21 3.48
C SER A 64 11.11 -10.10 2.93
N GLY A 65 10.38 -9.63 1.92
CA GLY A 65 9.31 -10.42 1.31
C GLY A 65 7.91 -10.01 1.79
N ARG A 66 7.03 -10.99 2.00
CA ARG A 66 5.62 -10.79 2.39
C ARG A 66 5.46 -10.44 3.89
N VAL A 67 6.30 -9.53 4.40
CA VAL A 67 6.45 -9.23 5.83
C VAL A 67 5.15 -8.75 6.46
N HIS A 68 4.38 -7.88 5.80
CA HIS A 68 3.09 -7.40 6.26
C HIS A 68 2.08 -8.55 6.46
N LEU A 69 2.03 -9.52 5.54
CA LEU A 69 1.21 -10.72 5.67
C LEU A 69 1.66 -11.60 6.83
N TRP A 70 2.97 -11.83 6.97
CA TRP A 70 3.50 -12.61 8.09
C TRP A 70 3.24 -11.93 9.44
N HIS A 71 3.44 -10.61 9.52
CA HIS A 71 3.16 -9.83 10.72
C HIS A 71 1.68 -9.96 11.10
N PHE A 72 0.79 -9.76 10.13
CA PHE A 72 -0.64 -9.83 10.35
C PHE A 72 -1.13 -11.25 10.70
N ALA A 73 -0.73 -12.26 9.94
CA ALA A 73 -1.09 -13.66 10.20
C ALA A 73 -0.60 -14.10 11.59
N THR A 74 0.61 -13.67 11.96
CA THR A 74 1.14 -13.92 13.30
C THR A 74 0.32 -13.20 14.37
N ALA A 75 -0.09 -11.95 14.12
CA ALA A 75 -0.96 -11.21 15.04
C ALA A 75 -2.31 -11.92 15.23
N LEU A 76 -2.92 -12.46 14.18
CA LEU A 76 -4.17 -13.23 14.27
C LEU A 76 -4.05 -14.49 15.13
N VAL A 77 -2.86 -15.08 15.27
CA VAL A 77 -2.63 -16.23 16.15
C VAL A 77 -2.25 -15.77 17.56
N PHE A 78 -1.40 -14.74 17.65
CA PHE A 78 -0.85 -14.24 18.90
C PHE A 78 -1.91 -13.55 19.78
N CYS A 79 -2.73 -12.68 19.19
CA CYS A 79 -3.70 -11.85 19.93
C CYS A 79 -4.78 -12.68 20.65
N PRO A 80 -5.45 -13.66 20.00
CA PRO A 80 -6.39 -14.55 20.68
C PRO A 80 -5.70 -15.39 21.76
N SER A 81 -4.47 -15.83 21.51
CA SER A 81 -3.69 -16.62 22.47
C SER A 81 -3.35 -15.80 23.72
N LEU A 82 -2.99 -14.53 23.56
CA LEU A 82 -2.76 -13.60 24.67
C LEU A 82 -4.05 -13.36 25.46
N LEU A 83 -5.17 -13.08 24.79
CA LEU A 83 -6.47 -12.85 25.42
C LEU A 83 -6.96 -14.08 26.18
N ALA A 84 -6.83 -15.28 25.59
CA ALA A 84 -7.17 -16.54 26.24
C ALA A 84 -6.38 -16.77 27.55
N ILE A 85 -5.10 -16.36 27.58
CA ILE A 85 -4.28 -16.41 28.81
C ILE A 85 -4.85 -15.49 29.89
N ILE A 86 -5.37 -14.31 29.56
CA ILE A 86 -6.00 -13.40 30.54
C ILE A 86 -7.22 -14.08 31.18
N PHE A 87 -8.07 -14.72 30.38
CA PHE A 87 -9.27 -15.39 30.86
C PHE A 87 -8.94 -16.61 31.73
N VAL A 88 -7.97 -17.44 31.32
CA VAL A 88 -7.63 -18.69 32.01
C VAL A 88 -6.72 -18.47 33.22
N CYS A 89 -5.84 -17.48 33.18
CA CYS A 89 -4.85 -17.19 34.23
C CYS A 89 -5.12 -15.84 34.93
N ARG A 90 -6.39 -15.46 35.10
CA ARG A 90 -6.84 -14.13 35.59
C ARG A 90 -6.13 -13.64 36.86
N ARG A 91 -5.94 -14.51 37.87
CA ARG A 91 -5.25 -14.14 39.13
C ARG A 91 -3.76 -13.84 38.96
N ARG A 92 -3.10 -14.41 37.95
CA ARG A 92 -1.64 -14.30 37.74
C ARG A 92 -1.27 -13.19 36.77
N ALA A 93 -2.18 -12.84 35.87
CA ALA A 93 -2.03 -11.76 34.89
C ALA A 93 -1.79 -10.40 35.55
N TRP A 94 -2.38 -10.15 36.73
CA TRP A 94 -2.36 -8.85 37.41
C TRP A 94 -1.59 -8.85 38.74
N SER A 95 -0.88 -9.94 39.06
CA SER A 95 -0.27 -10.10 40.39
C SER A 95 1.05 -9.32 40.60
N ARG A 96 1.64 -8.78 39.53
CA ARG A 96 2.88 -7.99 39.58
C ARG A 96 2.82 -6.82 38.61
N PRO A 97 3.43 -5.67 38.95
CA PRO A 97 3.42 -4.48 38.09
C PRO A 97 4.01 -4.77 36.71
N ILE A 98 5.07 -5.57 36.64
CA ILE A 98 5.69 -5.97 35.37
C ILE A 98 4.73 -6.73 34.45
N HIS A 99 3.90 -7.64 34.99
CA HIS A 99 2.94 -8.38 34.18
C HIS A 99 1.82 -7.45 33.68
N ALA A 100 1.37 -6.51 34.52
CA ALA A 100 0.36 -5.52 34.16
C ALA A 100 0.86 -4.59 33.04
N ILE A 101 2.11 -4.13 33.10
CA ILE A 101 2.73 -3.28 32.07
C ILE A 101 2.84 -4.04 30.74
N THR A 102 3.39 -5.26 30.75
CA THR A 102 3.54 -6.05 29.52
C THR A 102 2.21 -6.43 28.90
N LEU A 103 1.21 -6.76 29.73
CA LEU A 103 -0.13 -7.13 29.25
C LEU A 103 -0.91 -5.92 28.75
N GLY A 104 -0.91 -4.82 29.51
CA GLY A 104 -1.57 -3.58 29.13
C GLY A 104 -1.00 -2.99 27.86
N GLY A 105 0.33 -2.96 27.72
CA GLY A 105 0.97 -2.52 26.49
C GLY A 105 0.74 -3.48 25.31
N GLY A 106 0.69 -4.80 25.55
CA GLY A 106 0.27 -5.77 24.53
C GLY A 106 -1.16 -5.54 24.05
N LEU A 107 -2.11 -5.31 24.96
CA LEU A 107 -3.50 -4.96 24.62
C LEU A 107 -3.57 -3.64 23.85
N LEU A 108 -2.80 -2.63 24.25
CA LEU A 108 -2.72 -1.36 23.53
C LEU A 108 -2.14 -1.53 22.12
N MET A 109 -1.15 -2.42 21.93
CA MET A 109 -0.65 -2.78 20.61
C MET A 109 -1.73 -3.45 19.74
N ILE A 110 -2.57 -4.32 20.31
CA ILE A 110 -3.71 -4.91 19.58
C ILE A 110 -4.67 -3.82 19.10
N VAL A 111 -5.07 -2.92 20.00
CA VAL A 111 -6.00 -1.83 19.68
C VAL A 111 -5.42 -0.90 18.62
N THR A 112 -4.18 -0.44 18.81
CA THR A 112 -3.51 0.44 17.85
C THR A 112 -3.29 -0.24 16.50
N GLY A 113 -2.93 -1.53 16.48
CA GLY A 113 -2.81 -2.31 15.26
C GLY A 113 -4.15 -2.39 14.50
N LEU A 114 -5.26 -2.69 15.18
CA LEU A 114 -6.59 -2.70 14.58
C LEU A 114 -7.01 -1.31 14.05
N LEU A 115 -6.69 -0.24 14.78
CA LEU A 115 -6.98 1.13 14.36
C LEU A 115 -6.20 1.55 13.12
N MET A 116 -4.97 1.05 12.92
CA MET A 116 -4.18 1.29 11.70
C MET A 116 -4.83 0.66 10.45
N PHE A 117 -5.58 -0.43 10.61
CA PHE A 117 -6.35 -1.04 9.51
C PHE A 117 -7.75 -0.46 9.36
N SER A 118 -8.24 0.26 10.36
CA SER A 118 -9.58 0.84 10.33
C SER A 118 -9.60 2.09 9.46
N ALA A 119 -10.54 2.15 8.50
CA ALA A 119 -10.78 3.34 7.68
C ALA A 119 -11.42 4.52 8.46
N ALA A 120 -11.50 4.43 9.79
CA ALA A 120 -12.28 5.34 10.65
C ALA A 120 -11.43 6.40 11.36
N THR A 121 -10.11 6.40 11.17
CA THR A 121 -9.18 7.28 11.89
C THR A 121 -8.76 8.45 11.00
N SER A 122 -8.99 9.68 11.48
CA SER A 122 -8.51 10.91 10.82
C SER A 122 -6.98 11.01 10.85
N GLY A 123 -6.39 11.81 9.96
CA GLY A 123 -4.92 11.92 9.80
C GLY A 123 -4.14 12.12 11.12
N GLU A 124 -4.58 13.05 11.98
CA GLU A 124 -3.94 13.27 13.31
C GLU A 124 -4.06 12.07 14.25
N THR A 125 -5.22 11.41 14.25
CA THR A 125 -5.44 10.21 15.06
C THR A 125 -4.52 9.09 14.59
N VAL A 126 -4.36 8.93 13.28
CA VAL A 126 -3.46 7.93 12.69
C VAL A 126 -2.00 8.22 13.06
N LYS A 127 -1.57 9.50 13.08
CA LYS A 127 -0.21 9.88 13.52
C LYS A 127 0.09 9.33 14.92
N VAL A 128 -0.81 9.57 15.87
CA VAL A 128 -0.68 9.12 17.26
C VAL A 128 -0.74 7.59 17.36
N VAL A 129 -1.68 6.96 16.66
CA VAL A 129 -1.84 5.49 16.68
C VAL A 129 -0.58 4.78 16.16
N ILE A 130 -0.02 5.22 15.03
CA ILE A 130 1.21 4.65 14.48
C ILE A 130 2.36 4.85 15.45
N TRP A 131 2.54 6.07 15.97
CA TRP A 131 3.62 6.37 16.91
C TRP A 131 3.54 5.53 18.19
N LEU A 132 2.34 5.36 18.74
CA LEU A 132 2.11 4.49 19.90
C LEU A 132 2.45 3.03 19.56
N HIS A 133 1.97 2.52 18.43
CA HIS A 133 2.20 1.14 18.03
C HIS A 133 3.69 0.85 17.83
N THR A 134 4.40 1.71 17.09
CA THR A 134 5.83 1.54 16.82
C THR A 134 6.67 1.70 18.08
N SER A 135 6.38 2.68 18.93
CA SER A 135 7.11 2.91 20.17
C SER A 135 6.96 1.73 21.15
N LEU A 136 5.74 1.19 21.29
CA LEU A 136 5.50 0.00 22.09
C LEU A 136 6.21 -1.22 21.48
N GLY A 137 6.14 -1.38 20.16
CA GLY A 137 6.83 -2.46 19.45
C GLY A 137 8.35 -2.45 19.65
N LEU A 138 8.98 -1.27 19.58
CA LEU A 138 10.43 -1.10 19.68
C LEU A 138 10.96 -1.13 21.11
N LEU A 139 10.15 -0.72 22.10
CA LEU A 139 10.61 -0.62 23.49
C LEU A 139 10.05 -1.74 24.36
N LEU A 140 8.73 -1.93 24.35
CA LEU A 140 8.08 -2.86 25.26
C LEU A 140 8.33 -4.31 24.87
N LEU A 141 8.31 -4.66 23.58
CA LEU A 141 8.50 -6.05 23.16
C LEU A 141 9.94 -6.55 23.42
N PRO A 142 11.02 -5.85 23.03
CA PRO A 142 12.37 -6.27 23.39
C PRO A 142 12.56 -6.37 24.91
N PHE A 143 12.01 -5.42 25.67
CA PHE A 143 12.06 -5.48 27.13
C PHE A 143 11.32 -6.69 27.70
N ALA A 144 10.10 -6.97 27.22
CA ALA A 144 9.32 -8.13 27.65
C ALA A 144 10.04 -9.45 27.33
N MET A 145 10.69 -9.54 26.16
CA MET A 145 11.51 -10.68 25.77
C MET A 145 12.72 -10.85 26.70
N LEU A 146 13.49 -9.78 26.91
CA LEU A 146 14.66 -9.81 27.77
C LEU A 146 14.29 -10.20 29.20
N TRP A 147 13.22 -9.61 29.74
CA TRP A 147 12.68 -9.97 31.04
C TRP A 147 12.26 -11.44 31.10
N HIS A 148 11.57 -11.93 30.07
CA HIS A 148 11.16 -13.32 29.98
C HIS A 148 12.37 -14.26 30.02
N ILE A 149 13.38 -14.03 29.16
CA ILE A 149 14.64 -14.79 29.10
C ILE A 149 15.34 -14.77 30.46
N VAL A 150 15.62 -13.60 31.02
CA VAL A 150 16.32 -13.47 32.31
C VAL A 150 15.56 -14.19 33.42
N SER A 151 14.23 -14.05 33.48
CA SER A 151 13.41 -14.71 34.50
C SER A 151 13.40 -16.24 34.35
N GLY A 152 13.45 -16.73 33.12
CA GLY A 152 13.55 -18.14 32.78
C GLY A 152 14.87 -18.74 33.28
N PHE A 153 16.00 -18.11 32.95
CA PHE A 153 17.33 -18.61 33.29
C PHE A 153 17.71 -18.40 34.77
N THR A 154 17.20 -17.37 35.44
CA THR A 154 17.59 -17.07 36.83
C THR A 154 16.65 -17.66 37.88
N ARG A 155 15.34 -17.52 37.70
CA ARG A 155 14.34 -17.83 38.75
C ARG A 155 13.55 -19.10 38.47
N ARG A 156 13.57 -19.57 37.23
CA ARG A 156 12.69 -20.65 36.75
C ARG A 156 13.41 -21.69 35.90
N ILE A 157 14.72 -21.83 36.04
CA ILE A 157 15.53 -22.74 35.20
C ILE A 157 15.07 -24.20 35.30
N ARG A 158 14.64 -24.62 36.49
CA ARG A 158 14.06 -25.96 36.75
C ARG A 158 12.70 -26.19 36.06
N LEU A 159 12.07 -25.12 35.61
CA LEU A 159 10.78 -25.13 34.93
C LEU A 159 10.90 -25.06 33.41
N LEU A 160 12.14 -24.97 32.86
CA LEU A 160 12.39 -24.99 31.41
C LEU A 160 11.97 -26.33 30.81
N VAL A 161 12.56 -27.45 31.26
CA VAL A 161 12.29 -28.80 30.71
C VAL A 161 10.79 -29.17 30.78
N PRO A 162 10.06 -28.94 31.90
CA PRO A 162 8.61 -29.19 31.95
C PRO A 162 7.77 -28.38 30.96
N ALA A 163 8.26 -27.24 30.44
CA ALA A 163 7.58 -26.46 29.41
C ALA A 163 7.67 -27.10 28.01
N PHE A 164 8.61 -28.05 27.79
CA PHE A 164 8.79 -28.79 26.53
C PHE A 164 7.91 -30.06 26.43
N HIS A 165 7.00 -30.30 27.38
CA HIS A 165 6.04 -31.41 27.33
C HIS A 165 4.59 -30.91 27.17
N PRO A 166 4.22 -30.33 26.02
CA PRO A 166 2.92 -29.67 25.83
C PRO A 166 1.73 -30.62 26.01
N PHE A 167 1.90 -31.91 25.71
CA PHE A 167 0.81 -32.91 25.74
C PHE A 167 0.68 -33.69 27.04
N ALA A 168 1.53 -33.43 28.05
CA ALA A 168 1.37 -34.07 29.35
C ALA A 168 0.03 -33.62 30.01
N GLN A 169 -0.75 -34.55 30.58
CA GLN A 169 -1.96 -34.28 31.37
C GLN A 169 -2.98 -33.33 30.70
N PRO A 170 -3.59 -33.71 29.55
CA PRO A 170 -4.49 -32.83 28.81
C PRO A 170 -5.75 -32.45 29.62
N LYS A 171 -6.07 -31.16 29.62
CA LYS A 171 -7.34 -30.63 30.16
C LYS A 171 -8.28 -30.27 29.02
N TRP A 172 -8.99 -31.27 28.51
CA TRP A 172 -9.85 -31.15 27.32
C TRP A 172 -10.90 -30.02 27.41
N GLY A 173 -11.48 -29.76 28.57
CA GLY A 173 -12.42 -28.64 28.74
C GLY A 173 -11.79 -27.25 28.51
N GLN A 174 -10.54 -27.05 28.92
CA GLN A 174 -9.82 -25.79 28.67
C GLN A 174 -9.43 -25.65 27.19
N LEU A 175 -9.06 -26.78 26.56
CA LEU A 175 -8.79 -26.82 25.13
C LEU A 175 -10.05 -26.50 24.32
N PHE A 176 -11.20 -27.04 24.71
CA PHE A 176 -12.49 -26.78 24.06
C PHE A 176 -12.87 -25.30 24.14
N VAL A 177 -12.73 -24.67 25.31
CA VAL A 177 -12.95 -23.21 25.46
C VAL A 177 -11.99 -22.42 24.56
N PHE A 178 -10.71 -22.79 24.50
CA PHE A 178 -9.75 -22.15 23.61
C PHE A 178 -10.12 -22.31 22.13
N LEU A 179 -10.51 -23.52 21.71
CA LEU A 179 -10.96 -23.83 20.34
C LEU A 179 -12.23 -23.09 19.93
N ILE A 180 -13.02 -22.57 20.88
CA ILE A 180 -14.18 -21.71 20.60
C ILE A 180 -13.77 -20.23 20.63
N VAL A 181 -13.09 -19.81 21.69
CA VAL A 181 -12.75 -18.40 21.93
C VAL A 181 -11.76 -17.88 20.90
N ALA A 182 -10.75 -18.67 20.51
CA ALA A 182 -9.75 -18.21 19.56
C ALA A 182 -10.35 -17.94 18.17
N PRO A 183 -11.14 -18.84 17.55
CA PRO A 183 -11.83 -18.54 16.29
C PRO A 183 -12.81 -17.38 16.38
N VAL A 184 -13.53 -17.21 17.50
CA VAL A 184 -14.43 -16.05 17.67
C VAL A 184 -13.64 -14.75 17.72
N ILE A 185 -12.50 -14.70 18.43
CA ILE A 185 -11.64 -13.50 18.45
C ILE A 185 -11.04 -13.26 17.07
N VAL A 186 -10.57 -14.30 16.38
CA VAL A 186 -10.08 -14.18 14.99
C VAL A 186 -11.19 -13.66 14.10
N TRP A 187 -12.42 -14.16 14.22
CA TRP A 187 -13.57 -13.69 13.47
C TRP A 187 -13.92 -12.22 13.79
N LEU A 188 -13.87 -11.80 15.04
CA LEU A 188 -14.08 -10.40 15.44
C LEU A 188 -12.97 -9.48 14.89
N MET A 189 -11.70 -9.91 14.94
CA MET A 189 -10.58 -9.19 14.34
C MET A 189 -10.70 -9.16 12.81
N ALA A 190 -11.16 -10.25 12.19
CA ALA A 190 -11.46 -10.32 10.77
C ALA A 190 -12.75 -9.56 10.39
N ALA A 191 -13.65 -9.25 11.32
CA ALA A 191 -14.77 -8.35 11.04
C ALA A 191 -14.31 -6.88 10.95
N CYS A 192 -13.15 -6.56 11.52
CA CYS A 192 -12.42 -5.32 11.22
C CYS A 192 -11.64 -5.39 9.89
N TRP A 193 -11.57 -6.56 9.24
CA TRP A 193 -10.98 -6.72 7.91
C TRP A 193 -11.82 -5.98 6.87
N PRO A 194 -11.18 -5.47 5.80
CA PRO A 194 -11.86 -4.80 4.70
C PRO A 194 -12.71 -5.74 3.84
N ILE A 195 -13.68 -6.46 4.40
CA ILE A 195 -14.77 -7.05 3.61
C ILE A 195 -15.56 -5.89 3.01
N SER A 196 -15.92 -5.97 1.71
CA SER A 196 -16.56 -4.89 0.96
C SER A 196 -17.83 -4.39 1.65
N LYS A 197 -17.73 -3.23 2.30
CA LYS A 197 -18.86 -2.57 2.95
C LYS A 197 -19.61 -1.73 1.90
N PRO A 198 -20.93 -1.54 2.00
CA PRO A 198 -21.73 -0.83 0.97
C PRO A 198 -21.26 0.59 0.64
N TRP A 199 -20.53 1.25 1.55
CA TRP A 199 -19.93 2.58 1.33
C TRP A 199 -18.60 2.56 0.56
N ARG A 200 -18.13 1.40 0.13
CA ARG A 200 -16.95 1.23 -0.72
C ARG A 200 -17.30 0.87 -2.16
N THR A 201 -18.57 1.01 -2.52
CA THR A 201 -19.05 0.82 -3.88
C THR A 201 -19.23 2.17 -4.55
N LEU A 202 -18.33 2.49 -5.49
CA LEU A 202 -18.45 3.60 -6.41
C LEU A 202 -19.50 3.22 -7.45
N VAL A 203 -20.63 3.91 -7.48
CA VAL A 203 -21.67 3.66 -8.47
C VAL A 203 -21.46 4.63 -9.62
N ALA A 204 -21.18 4.10 -10.82
CA ALA A 204 -21.23 4.89 -12.03
C ALA A 204 -22.71 5.15 -12.36
N ALA A 205 -23.15 6.39 -12.21
CA ALA A 205 -24.53 6.80 -12.51
C ALA A 205 -24.75 6.97 -14.02
N PRO A 206 -25.95 6.73 -14.55
CA PRO A 206 -26.21 6.93 -15.97
C PRO A 206 -26.24 8.43 -16.29
N ILE A 207 -25.61 8.81 -17.39
CA ILE A 207 -25.66 10.15 -17.98
C ILE A 207 -26.07 10.05 -19.45
N SER A 208 -26.81 11.03 -19.98
CA SER A 208 -27.21 10.98 -21.39
C SER A 208 -26.02 11.24 -22.34
N PRO A 209 -25.96 10.60 -23.51
CA PRO A 209 -24.94 10.91 -24.52
C PRO A 209 -24.95 12.38 -24.96
N GLU A 210 -26.13 13.03 -24.95
CA GLU A 210 -26.30 14.44 -25.30
C GLU A 210 -25.63 15.39 -24.29
N GLU A 211 -25.72 15.09 -22.99
CA GLU A 211 -25.02 15.85 -21.94
C GLU A 211 -23.49 15.75 -22.09
N VAL A 212 -22.99 14.58 -22.49
CA VAL A 212 -21.55 14.35 -22.71
C VAL A 212 -21.05 15.07 -23.95
N ALA A 213 -21.76 14.99 -25.08
CA ALA A 213 -21.30 15.54 -26.35
C ALA A 213 -21.15 17.07 -26.35
N ASN A 214 -21.87 17.77 -25.46
CA ASN A 214 -21.91 19.24 -25.40
C ASN A 214 -21.08 19.83 -24.25
N SER A 215 -20.34 19.02 -23.50
CA SER A 215 -19.63 19.47 -22.29
C SER A 215 -18.19 18.97 -22.26
N ASP A 216 -17.29 19.80 -21.76
CA ASP A 216 -15.95 19.34 -21.39
C ASP A 216 -16.02 18.39 -20.20
N LEU A 217 -15.01 17.52 -20.03
CA LEU A 217 -15.00 16.51 -18.96
C LEU A 217 -15.10 17.11 -17.55
N ALA A 218 -14.52 18.30 -17.35
CA ALA A 218 -14.58 19.01 -16.09
C ALA A 218 -15.99 19.54 -15.76
N ASP A 219 -16.81 19.78 -16.78
CA ASP A 219 -18.13 20.43 -16.68
C ASP A 219 -19.31 19.43 -16.69
N LEU A 220 -19.02 18.13 -16.76
CA LEU A 220 -20.05 17.10 -16.59
C LEU A 220 -20.78 17.27 -15.23
N PRO A 221 -22.04 16.84 -15.11
CA PRO A 221 -22.87 17.00 -13.92
C PRO A 221 -22.46 16.05 -12.78
N TRP A 222 -21.23 16.22 -12.28
CA TRP A 222 -20.61 15.40 -11.24
C TRP A 222 -21.40 15.40 -9.93
N ASP A 223 -22.20 16.44 -9.66
CA ASP A 223 -23.09 16.55 -8.51
C ASP A 223 -24.21 15.49 -8.50
N LYS A 224 -24.60 14.96 -9.66
CA LYS A 224 -25.57 13.86 -9.79
C LYS A 224 -25.00 12.51 -9.33
N ALA A 225 -23.68 12.35 -9.36
CA ALA A 225 -23.01 11.10 -8.99
C ALA A 225 -22.72 11.05 -7.48
N ARG A 226 -23.03 9.90 -6.86
CA ARG A 226 -22.78 9.70 -5.42
C ARG A 226 -21.27 9.61 -5.16
N PRO A 227 -20.71 10.45 -4.26
CA PRO A 227 -19.31 10.34 -3.91
C PRO A 227 -19.02 9.14 -3.01
N ILE A 228 -17.85 8.56 -3.17
CA ILE A 228 -17.22 7.71 -2.15
C ILE A 228 -15.84 8.26 -1.80
N THR A 229 -15.36 7.85 -0.62
CA THR A 229 -14.10 8.34 -0.07
C THR A 229 -13.15 7.17 0.16
N ALA A 230 -11.92 7.31 -0.33
CA ALA A 230 -10.83 6.37 -0.12
C ALA A 230 -9.69 7.02 0.68
N ASN A 231 -9.37 6.42 1.83
CA ASN A 231 -8.22 6.83 2.63
C ASN A 231 -6.95 6.16 2.10
N LEU A 232 -5.97 6.97 1.71
CA LEU A 232 -4.65 6.52 1.30
C LEU A 232 -3.64 6.71 2.42
N ALA A 233 -2.63 5.85 2.46
CA ALA A 233 -1.62 5.83 3.51
C ALA A 233 -0.24 5.42 2.98
N ASN A 234 0.80 5.68 3.77
CA ASN A 234 2.21 5.39 3.50
C ASN A 234 2.90 6.24 2.41
N GLY A 235 2.29 7.34 1.97
CA GLY A 235 2.92 8.26 1.03
C GLY A 235 4.07 9.05 1.67
N SER A 236 5.13 9.30 0.91
CA SER A 236 6.05 10.41 1.19
C SER A 236 5.52 11.67 0.49
N GLY A 237 5.90 12.85 0.97
CA GLY A 237 5.37 14.14 0.50
C GLY A 237 4.09 14.56 1.24
N LEU A 238 3.09 13.66 1.27
CA LEU A 238 1.76 13.94 1.82
C LEU A 238 1.73 14.17 3.34
N ASP A 239 0.69 14.84 3.86
CA ASP A 239 0.52 15.11 5.30
C ASP A 239 0.43 13.81 6.11
N ALA A 240 1.46 13.57 6.93
CA ALA A 240 1.71 12.27 7.55
C ALA A 240 1.60 11.07 6.61
N GLY A 241 1.87 11.24 5.33
CA GLY A 241 1.76 10.18 4.34
C GLY A 241 0.34 9.69 4.11
N HIS A 242 -0.65 10.51 4.45
CA HIS A 242 -2.06 10.25 4.23
C HIS A 242 -2.65 11.33 3.31
N THR A 243 -3.59 10.90 2.49
CA THR A 243 -4.50 11.79 1.79
C THR A 243 -5.84 11.08 1.62
N GLU A 244 -6.87 11.85 1.35
CA GLU A 244 -8.21 11.35 1.11
C GLU A 244 -8.56 11.59 -0.36
N VAL A 245 -8.96 10.53 -1.06
CA VAL A 245 -9.46 10.62 -2.44
C VAL A 245 -10.97 10.54 -2.43
N THR A 246 -11.64 11.54 -2.99
CA THR A 246 -13.06 11.49 -3.29
C THR A 246 -13.25 11.05 -4.73
N PHE A 247 -14.06 10.01 -4.93
CA PHE A 247 -14.41 9.52 -6.26
C PHE A 247 -15.86 9.78 -6.59
N ARG A 248 -16.12 10.09 -7.86
CA ARG A 248 -17.45 10.03 -8.49
C ARG A 248 -17.32 9.35 -9.86
N ALA A 249 -18.38 8.70 -10.30
CA ALA A 249 -18.37 8.02 -11.59
C ALA A 249 -19.72 8.17 -12.30
N MET A 250 -19.66 8.20 -13.63
CA MET A 250 -20.82 8.22 -14.51
C MET A 250 -20.55 7.32 -15.73
N HIS A 251 -21.60 6.90 -16.45
CA HIS A 251 -21.48 6.22 -17.73
C HIS A 251 -22.64 6.59 -18.66
N ASN A 252 -22.38 6.63 -19.97
CA ASN A 252 -23.42 6.85 -20.99
C ASN A 252 -23.89 5.56 -21.68
N GLY A 253 -23.38 4.41 -21.23
CA GLY A 253 -23.65 3.09 -21.81
C GLY A 253 -22.61 2.62 -22.83
N ASP A 254 -21.72 3.51 -23.28
CA ASP A 254 -20.56 3.21 -24.14
C ASP A 254 -19.23 3.56 -23.44
N GLU A 255 -19.23 4.64 -22.67
CA GLU A 255 -18.05 5.21 -22.01
C GLU A 255 -18.27 5.31 -20.49
N LEU A 256 -17.16 5.19 -19.77
CA LEU A 256 -17.01 5.37 -18.34
C LEU A 256 -16.27 6.68 -18.06
N PHE A 257 -16.82 7.46 -17.14
CA PHE A 257 -16.23 8.69 -16.65
C PHE A 257 -15.94 8.54 -15.16
N VAL A 258 -14.71 8.84 -14.74
CA VAL A 258 -14.30 8.78 -13.32
C VAL A 258 -13.65 10.09 -12.93
N LEU A 259 -14.20 10.73 -11.90
CA LEU A 259 -13.58 11.86 -11.22
C LEU A 259 -12.87 11.35 -9.98
N ALA A 260 -11.58 11.66 -9.86
CA ALA A 260 -10.78 11.42 -8.66
C ALA A 260 -10.22 12.75 -8.14
N GLU A 261 -10.54 13.11 -6.90
CA GLU A 261 -10.05 14.34 -6.28
C GLU A 261 -9.31 14.03 -4.99
N TRP A 262 -8.11 14.59 -4.79
CA TRP A 262 -7.38 14.43 -3.52
C TRP A 262 -6.68 15.70 -3.08
N ASN A 263 -6.34 15.76 -1.79
CA ASN A 263 -5.58 16.86 -1.23
C ASN A 263 -4.09 16.65 -1.49
N ASP A 264 -3.49 17.64 -2.13
CA ASP A 264 -2.08 17.73 -2.44
C ASP A 264 -1.70 19.21 -2.47
N PRO A 265 -1.09 19.76 -1.39
CA PRO A 265 -0.82 21.19 -1.32
C PRO A 265 0.13 21.69 -2.42
N THR A 266 0.92 20.80 -3.01
CA THR A 266 1.90 21.08 -4.06
C THR A 266 1.38 20.61 -5.42
N GLU A 267 1.74 21.36 -6.47
CA GLU A 267 1.49 20.98 -7.86
C GLU A 267 2.83 20.68 -8.51
N ASP A 268 3.24 19.43 -8.50
CA ASP A 268 4.57 19.04 -8.97
C ASP A 268 4.53 18.44 -10.37
N ARG A 269 4.94 19.26 -11.35
CA ARG A 269 5.03 18.90 -12.78
C ARG A 269 6.47 18.82 -13.27
N ARG A 270 7.41 18.42 -12.42
CA ARG A 270 8.84 18.35 -12.77
C ARG A 270 9.28 16.90 -12.88
N TYR A 271 9.92 16.52 -13.99
CA TYR A 271 10.54 15.20 -14.13
C TYR A 271 11.96 15.35 -14.65
N THR A 272 12.94 15.22 -13.74
CA THR A 272 14.39 15.32 -13.97
C THR A 272 14.77 16.34 -15.05
N PRO A 273 14.45 17.64 -14.87
CA PRO A 273 14.65 18.66 -15.89
C PRO A 273 16.13 19.06 -16.02
N TRP A 274 16.43 19.86 -17.04
CA TRP A 274 17.75 20.45 -17.24
C TRP A 274 17.74 21.91 -16.81
N GLN A 275 18.80 22.38 -16.15
CA GLN A 275 19.00 23.79 -15.85
C GLN A 275 20.17 24.34 -16.67
N LYS A 276 19.95 25.44 -17.38
CA LYS A 276 21.01 26.16 -18.09
C LYS A 276 21.94 26.80 -17.05
N THR A 277 23.24 26.56 -17.16
CA THR A 277 24.27 27.24 -16.36
C THR A 277 25.02 28.26 -17.23
N ALA A 278 25.91 29.05 -16.61
CA ALA A 278 26.78 29.97 -17.36
C ALA A 278 27.67 29.22 -18.38
N ASP A 279 28.10 28.01 -18.03
CA ASP A 279 29.08 27.24 -18.79
C ASP A 279 28.50 26.05 -19.56
N GLY A 280 27.19 25.78 -19.43
CA GLY A 280 26.56 24.61 -20.06
C GLY A 280 25.19 24.30 -19.49
N TRP A 281 25.00 23.04 -19.07
CA TRP A 281 23.76 22.51 -18.53
C TRP A 281 24.01 21.60 -17.33
N GLU A 282 23.04 21.55 -16.44
CA GLU A 282 23.00 20.64 -15.30
C GLU A 282 21.72 19.81 -15.35
N HIS A 283 21.84 18.49 -15.28
CA HIS A 283 20.69 17.60 -15.17
C HIS A 283 20.25 17.49 -13.71
N LEU A 284 19.02 17.92 -13.41
CA LEU A 284 18.51 18.02 -12.05
C LEU A 284 17.95 16.66 -11.58
N ALA A 285 18.75 15.95 -10.79
CA ALA A 285 18.36 14.74 -10.08
C ALA A 285 19.10 14.67 -8.74
N THR A 286 18.41 14.22 -7.69
CA THR A 286 18.99 14.05 -6.35
C THR A 286 19.27 12.58 -6.03
N ASN A 287 18.44 11.66 -6.53
CA ASN A 287 18.62 10.23 -6.29
C ASN A 287 18.06 9.40 -7.45
N ALA A 288 18.96 8.81 -8.25
CA ALA A 288 18.59 7.99 -9.41
C ALA A 288 17.72 6.75 -9.07
N LYS A 289 17.76 6.27 -7.81
CA LYS A 289 17.01 5.07 -7.39
C LYS A 289 15.72 5.39 -6.62
N ASP A 290 15.55 6.58 -6.08
CA ASP A 290 14.40 6.97 -5.24
C ASP A 290 14.19 8.49 -5.27
N GLU A 291 14.07 9.05 -6.48
CA GLU A 291 13.92 10.50 -6.71
C GLU A 291 12.64 11.01 -6.06
N CYS A 292 12.76 12.12 -5.32
CA CYS A 292 11.67 12.77 -4.59
C CYS A 292 11.82 14.31 -4.55
N VAL A 293 12.67 14.89 -5.40
CA VAL A 293 12.96 16.35 -5.45
C VAL A 293 12.80 16.92 -6.86
N TYR A 294 12.94 16.10 -7.90
CA TYR A 294 12.61 16.47 -9.27
C TYR A 294 11.75 15.40 -9.95
N TYR A 295 10.60 15.05 -9.35
CA TYR A 295 9.76 13.95 -9.82
C TYR A 295 8.27 14.26 -9.77
N GLU A 296 7.54 14.17 -10.88
CA GLU A 296 6.13 14.57 -10.95
C GLU A 296 5.16 13.89 -9.94
N ASP A 297 4.04 14.57 -9.71
CA ASP A 297 2.83 13.99 -9.11
C ASP A 297 2.21 12.93 -10.02
N LYS A 298 1.64 11.90 -9.40
CA LYS A 298 1.01 10.78 -10.12
C LYS A 298 -0.21 10.28 -9.38
N PHE A 299 -1.06 9.60 -10.13
CA PHE A 299 -2.23 8.92 -9.62
C PHE A 299 -2.42 7.60 -10.36
N ALA A 300 -2.85 6.57 -9.65
CA ALA A 300 -3.11 5.26 -10.26
C ALA A 300 -4.41 4.64 -9.76
N LEU A 301 -5.15 4.03 -10.68
CA LEU A 301 -6.20 3.06 -10.41
C LEU A 301 -5.73 1.69 -10.91
N ALA A 302 -6.14 0.63 -10.24
CA ALA A 302 -5.80 -0.74 -10.63
C ALA A 302 -7.03 -1.64 -10.50
N PHE A 303 -7.34 -2.38 -11.55
CA PHE A 303 -8.49 -3.26 -11.69
C PHE A 303 -8.04 -4.65 -12.16
N PRO A 304 -8.33 -5.73 -11.43
CA PRO A 304 -8.14 -7.08 -11.96
C PRO A 304 -8.99 -7.27 -13.23
N SER A 305 -8.39 -7.78 -14.31
CA SER A 305 -9.10 -8.02 -15.58
C SER A 305 -10.26 -9.01 -15.42
N GLU A 306 -10.13 -9.93 -14.45
CA GLU A 306 -11.13 -10.93 -14.08
C GLU A 306 -11.36 -10.95 -12.56
N PRO A 307 -12.51 -11.45 -12.07
CA PRO A 307 -12.75 -11.63 -10.64
C PRO A 307 -11.64 -12.43 -9.95
N ASP A 308 -10.94 -11.78 -9.02
CA ASP A 308 -9.82 -12.35 -8.28
C ASP A 308 -9.99 -12.16 -6.78
N TRP A 309 -10.29 -13.26 -6.08
CA TRP A 309 -10.51 -13.24 -4.63
C TRP A 309 -9.28 -12.76 -3.84
N ARG A 310 -8.06 -12.94 -4.36
CA ARG A 310 -6.83 -12.52 -3.68
C ARG A 310 -6.72 -11.01 -3.71
N PHE A 311 -6.98 -10.40 -4.88
CA PHE A 311 -7.06 -8.96 -5.00
C PHE A 311 -8.24 -8.42 -4.18
N GLU A 312 -9.41 -9.06 -4.20
CA GLU A 312 -10.56 -8.62 -3.40
C GLU A 312 -10.30 -8.65 -1.89
N GLN A 313 -9.43 -9.54 -1.41
CA GLN A 313 -9.09 -9.65 0.01
C GLN A 313 -7.99 -8.69 0.46
N ALA A 314 -7.02 -8.39 -0.40
CA ALA A 314 -5.78 -7.69 0.02
C ALA A 314 -5.31 -6.58 -0.94
N GLY A 315 -5.93 -6.44 -2.11
CA GLY A 315 -5.69 -5.38 -3.10
C GLY A 315 -4.22 -5.12 -3.36
N CYS A 316 -3.87 -3.83 -3.37
CA CYS A 316 -2.50 -3.35 -3.54
C CYS A 316 -1.52 -3.93 -2.51
N ALA A 317 -1.95 -4.28 -1.30
CA ALA A 317 -1.04 -4.83 -0.30
C ALA A 317 -0.36 -6.12 -0.80
N LEU A 318 -1.13 -7.02 -1.43
CA LEU A 318 -0.63 -8.28 -1.98
C LEU A 318 -0.02 -8.13 -3.38
N TYR A 319 -0.61 -7.32 -4.25
CA TYR A 319 -0.21 -7.24 -5.67
C TYR A 319 0.92 -6.23 -5.91
N CYS A 320 1.19 -5.35 -4.94
CA CYS A 320 2.10 -4.22 -5.13
C CYS A 320 3.12 -4.03 -4.01
N HIS A 321 2.74 -4.32 -2.76
CA HIS A 321 3.55 -4.03 -1.57
C HIS A 321 4.00 -5.31 -0.85
N ALA A 322 3.81 -6.47 -1.50
CA ALA A 322 4.21 -7.76 -0.97
C ALA A 322 5.44 -8.37 -1.64
N GLY A 323 6.59 -8.17 -1.01
CA GLY A 323 7.78 -8.98 -1.24
C GLY A 323 8.38 -8.92 -2.63
N CYS A 324 9.11 -10.00 -3.00
CA CYS A 324 9.99 -10.20 -4.17
C CYS A 324 11.39 -9.54 -4.15
N GLY A 325 11.91 -9.20 -2.96
CA GLY A 325 13.31 -8.74 -2.83
C GLY A 325 13.54 -7.26 -3.14
N ASN A 326 12.48 -6.47 -3.38
CA ASN A 326 12.56 -5.03 -3.60
C ASN A 326 12.05 -4.26 -2.35
N PRO A 327 12.75 -3.22 -1.86
CA PRO A 327 12.39 -2.49 -0.63
C PRO A 327 10.95 -1.93 -0.58
N TYR A 328 10.35 -1.65 -1.73
CA TYR A 328 9.00 -1.07 -1.83
C TYR A 328 7.98 -2.02 -2.50
N GLY A 329 8.31 -3.31 -2.58
CA GLY A 329 7.52 -4.35 -3.24
C GLY A 329 7.68 -4.37 -4.76
N CYS A 330 6.92 -5.24 -5.42
CA CYS A 330 6.83 -5.33 -6.87
C CYS A 330 5.42 -5.58 -7.33
N LYS A 331 5.23 -5.39 -8.64
CA LYS A 331 3.99 -5.71 -9.32
C LYS A 331 4.15 -7.12 -9.87
N ASN A 332 3.36 -8.05 -9.38
CA ASN A 332 3.41 -9.44 -9.80
C ASN A 332 2.02 -10.05 -9.63
N SER A 333 1.51 -10.63 -10.70
CA SER A 333 0.19 -11.24 -10.76
C SER A 333 0.18 -12.32 -11.83
N ASP A 334 -0.37 -13.49 -11.51
CA ASP A 334 -0.65 -14.58 -12.45
C ASP A 334 -1.82 -14.26 -13.40
N ARG A 335 -2.49 -13.12 -13.17
CA ARG A 335 -3.56 -12.57 -14.00
C ARG A 335 -3.26 -11.14 -14.41
N ILE A 336 -3.86 -10.69 -15.49
CA ILE A 336 -3.77 -9.29 -15.89
C ILE A 336 -4.47 -8.41 -14.85
N VAL A 337 -3.81 -7.30 -14.51
CA VAL A 337 -4.40 -6.19 -13.76
C VAL A 337 -4.26 -4.96 -14.63
N ASP A 338 -5.38 -4.44 -15.11
CA ASP A 338 -5.54 -3.17 -15.82
C ASP A 338 -5.20 -2.01 -14.87
N VAL A 339 -4.41 -1.04 -15.32
CA VAL A 339 -3.82 0.03 -14.52
C VAL A 339 -3.85 1.36 -15.26
N TRP A 340 -4.75 2.22 -14.83
CA TRP A 340 -4.79 3.61 -15.29
C TRP A 340 -3.78 4.43 -14.52
N HIS A 341 -2.73 4.94 -15.17
CA HIS A 341 -1.63 5.63 -14.48
C HIS A 341 -1.38 7.03 -15.02
N TRP A 342 -2.06 8.01 -14.43
CA TRP A 342 -1.87 9.43 -14.70
C TRP A 342 -0.55 9.97 -14.12
N LYS A 343 0.10 10.84 -14.89
CA LYS A 343 1.42 11.41 -14.59
C LYS A 343 1.44 12.87 -15.00
N ALA A 344 1.65 13.77 -14.04
CA ALA A 344 1.44 15.21 -14.20
C ALA A 344 2.31 15.86 -15.29
N THR A 345 3.46 15.27 -15.61
CA THR A 345 4.38 15.71 -16.67
C THR A 345 4.38 14.77 -17.87
N ARG A 346 4.30 13.46 -17.65
CA ARG A 346 4.52 12.50 -18.75
C ARG A 346 3.29 12.22 -19.60
N THR A 347 2.08 12.35 -19.06
CA THR A 347 0.85 12.03 -19.81
C THR A 347 -0.17 13.15 -19.83
N ASP A 348 -0.24 13.95 -18.77
CA ASP A 348 -1.19 15.05 -18.66
C ASP A 348 -1.05 16.13 -19.77
N PRO A 349 0.15 16.51 -20.25
CA PRO A 349 0.26 17.43 -21.38
C PRO A 349 -0.41 16.93 -22.67
N ALA A 350 -0.56 15.61 -22.81
CA ALA A 350 -1.20 14.97 -23.96
C ALA A 350 -2.71 14.76 -23.75
N GLY A 351 -3.28 15.18 -22.61
CA GLY A 351 -4.69 14.96 -22.27
C GLY A 351 -5.04 13.49 -22.00
N GLN A 352 -4.05 12.68 -21.62
CA GLN A 352 -4.19 11.24 -21.42
C GLN A 352 -3.65 10.79 -20.05
N ALA A 353 -4.08 9.61 -19.63
CA ALA A 353 -3.36 8.83 -18.64
C ALA A 353 -2.71 7.63 -19.32
N ASP A 354 -1.64 7.12 -18.73
CA ASP A 354 -0.90 6.01 -19.32
C ASP A 354 -1.69 4.72 -19.08
N ASP A 355 -2.17 4.10 -20.17
CA ASP A 355 -2.79 2.79 -20.08
C ASP A 355 -1.74 1.68 -19.93
N LYS A 356 -1.95 0.86 -18.91
CA LYS A 356 -0.95 -0.10 -18.43
C LYS A 356 -1.61 -1.36 -17.93
N TYR A 357 -0.80 -2.41 -17.85
CA TYR A 357 -1.14 -3.58 -17.09
C TYR A 357 -0.01 -4.09 -16.20
N TRP A 358 -0.38 -4.86 -15.19
CA TRP A 358 0.51 -5.73 -14.44
C TRP A 358 0.26 -7.19 -14.80
N ALA A 359 1.34 -7.96 -14.85
CA ALA A 359 1.33 -9.40 -15.06
C ALA A 359 2.54 -10.03 -14.35
N GLU A 360 2.83 -11.29 -14.63
CA GLU A 360 4.06 -11.91 -14.18
C GLU A 360 5.28 -11.21 -14.83
N PRO A 361 6.40 -11.07 -14.09
CA PRO A 361 7.65 -10.63 -14.70
C PRO A 361 8.07 -11.57 -15.84
N LYS A 362 8.55 -11.03 -16.95
CA LYS A 362 8.94 -11.83 -18.14
C LYS A 362 10.26 -12.58 -17.93
N SER A 363 11.03 -12.22 -16.91
CA SER A 363 12.29 -12.89 -16.57
C SER A 363 12.55 -12.85 -15.05
N GLU A 364 13.44 -13.73 -14.59
CA GLU A 364 13.92 -13.71 -13.19
C GLU A 364 14.73 -12.44 -12.85
N THR A 365 15.22 -11.72 -13.86
CA THR A 365 15.96 -10.45 -13.68
C THR A 365 15.02 -9.25 -13.57
N GLU A 366 13.80 -9.35 -14.09
CA GLU A 366 12.76 -8.35 -13.91
C GLU A 366 12.09 -8.55 -12.55
N LEU A 367 12.37 -7.65 -11.61
CA LEU A 367 11.77 -7.74 -10.28
C LEU A 367 10.29 -7.32 -10.25
N SER A 368 9.70 -6.85 -11.37
CA SER A 368 8.31 -6.37 -11.42
C SER A 368 7.73 -6.50 -12.82
N GLY A 369 6.58 -7.15 -12.96
CA GLY A 369 5.82 -7.27 -14.20
C GLY A 369 4.90 -6.08 -14.43
N ARG A 370 5.47 -4.88 -14.61
CA ARG A 370 4.74 -3.68 -14.98
C ARG A 370 4.99 -3.38 -16.45
N TYR A 371 3.95 -3.35 -17.25
CA TYR A 371 4.03 -3.12 -18.68
C TYR A 371 3.15 -1.93 -19.08
N GLY A 372 3.31 -1.48 -20.32
CA GLY A 372 2.32 -0.60 -20.94
C GLY A 372 1.62 -1.39 -22.03
N ASP A 373 0.38 -1.01 -22.28
CA ASP A 373 -0.42 -1.54 -23.37
C ASP A 373 0.28 -1.31 -24.71
N PRO A 374 0.01 -2.15 -25.72
CA PRO A 374 0.45 -1.92 -27.08
C PRO A 374 0.12 -0.49 -27.54
N LYS A 375 1.00 0.09 -28.35
CA LYS A 375 0.78 1.40 -28.95
C LYS A 375 1.28 1.40 -30.38
N ASP A 376 0.62 2.18 -31.22
CA ASP A 376 1.02 2.38 -32.62
C ASP A 376 1.97 3.58 -32.77
N GLY A 377 1.95 4.51 -31.81
CA GLY A 377 2.68 5.77 -31.89
C GLY A 377 2.70 6.58 -30.59
N GLY A 378 3.46 7.67 -30.63
CA GLY A 378 3.53 8.73 -29.62
C GLY A 378 3.93 8.30 -28.21
N GLY A 379 3.38 8.97 -27.19
CA GLY A 379 3.72 8.79 -25.78
C GLY A 379 4.86 9.70 -25.31
N TYR A 380 5.59 9.28 -24.28
CA TYR A 380 6.65 10.11 -23.69
C TYR A 380 8.05 9.49 -23.82
N LYS A 381 9.04 10.36 -23.99
CA LYS A 381 10.47 10.00 -24.02
C LYS A 381 11.28 11.03 -23.22
N LYS A 382 12.39 10.58 -22.65
CA LYS A 382 13.27 11.49 -21.91
C LYS A 382 13.97 12.44 -22.87
N ASN A 383 14.13 13.69 -22.45
CA ASN A 383 14.93 14.70 -23.13
C ASN A 383 16.40 14.54 -22.72
N GLU A 384 17.03 13.42 -23.07
CA GLU A 384 18.44 13.14 -22.75
C GLU A 384 19.18 12.76 -24.04
N SER A 385 20.35 13.38 -24.27
CA SER A 385 21.28 12.96 -25.32
C SER A 385 22.20 11.86 -24.77
N PRO A 386 22.38 10.74 -25.49
CA PRO A 386 23.42 9.79 -25.15
C PRO A 386 24.78 10.49 -25.13
N ASP A 387 25.50 10.39 -24.01
CA ASP A 387 26.89 10.83 -23.84
C ASP A 387 27.16 12.35 -24.02
N GLN A 388 26.13 13.20 -23.99
CA GLN A 388 26.28 14.65 -24.07
C GLN A 388 25.77 15.35 -22.80
N PRO A 389 26.47 16.39 -22.29
CA PRO A 389 26.12 17.08 -21.06
C PRO A 389 25.06 18.17 -21.28
N HIS A 390 24.04 17.91 -22.10
CA HIS A 390 22.96 18.84 -22.42
C HIS A 390 21.68 18.08 -22.85
N PRO A 391 20.50 18.73 -22.85
CA PRO A 391 19.29 18.12 -23.37
C PRO A 391 19.42 17.79 -24.86
N ALA A 392 18.66 16.79 -25.32
CA ALA A 392 18.61 16.42 -26.75
C ALA A 392 17.77 17.42 -27.57
N PHE A 393 16.76 18.01 -26.94
CA PHE A 393 15.82 18.92 -27.57
C PHE A 393 15.61 20.17 -26.73
N LEU A 394 15.37 21.28 -27.41
CA LEU A 394 14.96 22.56 -26.85
C LEU A 394 13.54 22.87 -27.35
N PRO A 395 12.71 23.60 -26.59
CA PRO A 395 11.43 24.06 -27.11
C PRO A 395 11.67 25.06 -28.24
N ASP A 396 10.84 25.04 -29.28
CA ASP A 396 10.91 26.00 -30.37
C ASP A 396 10.76 27.46 -29.86
N GLU A 397 9.84 27.68 -28.93
CA GLU A 397 9.61 28.91 -28.18
C GLU A 397 9.43 28.60 -26.69
N PRO A 398 9.83 29.48 -25.74
CA PRO A 398 9.66 29.23 -24.30
C PRO A 398 8.21 28.93 -23.88
N THR A 399 7.22 29.49 -24.58
CA THR A 399 5.80 29.28 -24.31
C THR A 399 5.27 27.92 -24.76
N ALA A 400 6.05 27.16 -25.54
CA ALA A 400 5.64 25.84 -26.02
C ALA A 400 5.71 24.75 -24.94
N VAL A 401 6.38 25.02 -23.81
CA VAL A 401 6.39 24.09 -22.66
C VAL A 401 4.97 23.95 -22.11
N CYS A 402 4.43 22.74 -22.18
CA CYS A 402 3.08 22.41 -21.71
C CYS A 402 3.16 21.51 -20.49
N LEU A 403 2.63 21.98 -19.35
CA LEU A 403 2.51 21.21 -18.10
C LEU A 403 3.79 20.46 -17.69
N GLY A 404 4.95 21.08 -17.90
CA GLY A 404 6.26 20.54 -17.50
C GLY A 404 6.93 19.61 -18.50
N ALA A 405 6.39 19.45 -19.72
CA ALA A 405 6.99 18.73 -20.83
C ALA A 405 7.09 19.61 -22.10
N ILE A 406 7.91 19.20 -23.07
CA ILE A 406 7.92 19.77 -24.42
C ILE A 406 7.01 18.89 -25.29
N PRO A 407 5.93 19.40 -25.89
CA PRO A 407 5.17 18.68 -26.91
C PRO A 407 6.09 18.28 -28.07
N GLU A 408 5.95 17.07 -28.61
CA GLU A 408 6.85 16.53 -29.63
C GLU A 408 6.94 17.42 -30.88
N GLU A 409 5.83 18.03 -31.29
CA GLU A 409 5.77 18.97 -32.42
C GLU A 409 6.55 20.28 -32.19
N HIS A 410 6.83 20.62 -30.94
CA HIS A 410 7.57 21.81 -30.52
C HIS A 410 8.99 21.48 -30.03
N ALA A 411 9.39 20.20 -30.07
CA ALA A 411 10.71 19.76 -29.67
C ALA A 411 11.69 19.88 -30.85
N VAL A 412 12.52 20.92 -30.86
CA VAL A 412 13.58 21.09 -31.85
C VAL A 412 14.89 20.50 -31.34
N GLU A 413 15.68 19.89 -32.23
CA GLU A 413 16.99 19.35 -31.86
C GLU A 413 17.88 20.44 -31.25
N TYR A 414 18.68 20.05 -30.27
CA TYR A 414 19.64 20.93 -29.62
C TYR A 414 20.65 21.49 -30.63
N THR A 415 20.83 22.81 -30.64
CA THR A 415 21.96 23.49 -31.30
C THR A 415 22.57 24.49 -30.34
N GLU A 416 23.88 24.76 -30.49
CA GLU A 416 24.58 25.72 -29.63
C GLU A 416 24.06 27.14 -29.84
N GLU A 417 23.64 27.49 -31.06
CA GLU A 417 23.05 28.79 -31.38
C GLU A 417 21.76 29.01 -30.58
N LYS A 418 20.87 28.01 -30.58
CA LYS A 418 19.60 28.10 -29.86
C LYS A 418 19.80 28.04 -28.35
N ALA A 419 20.75 27.22 -27.89
CA ALA A 419 21.10 27.14 -26.47
C ALA A 419 21.69 28.46 -25.93
N ALA A 420 22.40 29.23 -26.77
CA ALA A 420 22.96 30.53 -26.41
C ALA A 420 21.88 31.63 -26.22
N GLU A 421 20.69 31.47 -26.80
CA GLU A 421 19.55 32.36 -26.59
C GLU A 421 18.89 32.14 -25.21
N ILE A 422 19.12 30.98 -24.59
CA ILE A 422 18.55 30.60 -23.30
C ILE A 422 19.39 31.20 -22.18
N GLN A 423 18.74 32.00 -21.33
CA GLN A 423 19.40 32.63 -20.19
C GLN A 423 19.84 31.60 -19.14
N PRO A 424 21.04 31.72 -18.56
CA PRO A 424 21.44 30.93 -17.40
C PRO A 424 20.40 31.03 -16.26
N GLY A 425 20.13 29.90 -15.61
CA GLY A 425 19.09 29.73 -14.60
C GLY A 425 17.77 29.17 -15.17
N THR A 426 17.55 29.25 -16.48
CA THR A 426 16.34 28.71 -17.13
C THR A 426 16.29 27.19 -17.01
N THR A 427 15.12 26.66 -16.65
CA THR A 427 14.85 25.23 -16.59
C THR A 427 14.14 24.77 -17.86
N ILE A 428 14.68 23.74 -18.51
CA ILE A 428 14.10 23.08 -19.67
C ILE A 428 13.56 21.71 -19.24
N PRO A 429 12.36 21.31 -19.69
CA PRO A 429 11.79 20.01 -19.35
C PRO A 429 12.70 18.82 -19.67
N GLY A 430 12.70 17.84 -18.76
CA GLY A 430 13.38 16.56 -18.93
C GLY A 430 12.58 15.54 -19.74
N MET A 431 11.38 15.91 -20.20
CA MET A 431 10.46 15.01 -20.91
C MET A 431 9.91 15.67 -22.16
N ILE A 432 9.78 14.84 -23.20
CA ILE A 432 9.03 15.13 -24.42
C ILE A 432 7.77 14.27 -24.39
N SER A 433 6.64 14.85 -24.78
CA SER A 433 5.33 14.20 -24.71
C SER A 433 4.58 14.35 -26.04
N SER A 434 3.92 13.29 -26.47
CA SER A 434 2.93 13.27 -27.54
C SER A 434 1.80 12.31 -27.16
N PRO A 435 0.58 12.48 -27.72
CA PRO A 435 -0.53 11.57 -27.47
C PRO A 435 -0.16 10.13 -27.83
N PHE A 436 -0.55 9.17 -26.99
CA PHE A 436 -0.51 7.75 -27.34
C PHE A 436 -1.51 7.46 -28.45
N GLU A 437 -1.10 6.62 -29.39
CA GLU A 437 -1.94 6.10 -30.47
C GLU A 437 -2.15 4.58 -30.31
N GLY A 438 -3.29 4.09 -30.78
CA GLY A 438 -3.70 2.69 -30.63
C GLY A 438 -4.27 2.39 -29.25
N ASP A 439 -4.21 1.12 -28.85
CA ASP A 439 -4.74 0.55 -27.59
C ASP A 439 -4.42 1.42 -26.36
N ARG A 440 -3.13 1.71 -26.12
CA ARG A 440 -2.67 2.57 -25.01
C ARG A 440 -3.15 4.02 -25.03
N GLY A 441 -3.76 4.47 -26.12
CA GLY A 441 -4.34 5.80 -26.29
C GLY A 441 -5.82 5.91 -25.90
N ASP A 442 -6.48 4.81 -25.54
CA ASP A 442 -7.92 4.80 -25.24
C ASP A 442 -8.29 5.47 -23.90
N LEU A 443 -7.29 5.76 -23.05
CA LEU A 443 -7.48 6.36 -21.73
C LEU A 443 -7.19 7.86 -21.72
N ASN A 444 -8.24 8.65 -21.87
CA ASN A 444 -8.18 10.11 -21.78
C ASN A 444 -8.27 10.57 -20.33
N CYS A 445 -7.52 11.62 -19.99
CA CYS A 445 -7.54 12.23 -18.66
C CYS A 445 -7.17 13.70 -18.73
N VAL A 446 -7.99 14.54 -18.10
CA VAL A 446 -7.69 15.96 -17.89
C VAL A 446 -7.52 16.21 -16.39
N SER A 447 -6.53 17.04 -16.02
CA SER A 447 -6.30 17.42 -14.63
C SER A 447 -6.57 18.89 -14.36
N VAL A 448 -6.94 19.20 -13.12
CA VAL A 448 -6.96 20.55 -12.57
C VAL A 448 -6.34 20.51 -11.18
N HIS A 449 -5.38 21.38 -10.90
CA HIS A 449 -4.94 21.65 -9.53
C HIS A 449 -5.43 23.02 -9.09
N ARG A 450 -6.16 23.07 -7.98
CA ARG A 450 -6.64 24.34 -7.41
C ARG A 450 -6.81 24.25 -5.90
N ASN A 451 -6.31 25.26 -5.19
CA ASN A 451 -6.39 25.36 -3.74
C ASN A 451 -5.82 24.13 -2.99
N GLY A 452 -4.68 23.60 -3.47
CA GLY A 452 -4.04 22.44 -2.84
C GLY A 452 -4.79 21.13 -3.05
N ARG A 453 -5.54 21.01 -4.15
CA ARG A 453 -6.28 19.82 -4.52
C ARG A 453 -6.14 19.51 -5.99
N TRP A 454 -5.82 18.27 -6.29
CA TRP A 454 -5.94 17.70 -7.63
C TRP A 454 -7.38 17.24 -7.88
N ALA A 455 -7.84 17.42 -9.11
CA ALA A 455 -9.02 16.81 -9.70
C ALA A 455 -8.63 16.20 -11.04
N LEU A 456 -8.83 14.89 -11.20
CA LEU A 456 -8.59 14.17 -12.44
C LEU A 456 -9.91 13.66 -13.01
N TYR A 457 -10.12 13.94 -14.29
CA TYR A 457 -11.31 13.56 -15.04
C TYR A 457 -10.93 12.52 -16.09
N PHE A 458 -11.11 11.25 -15.77
CA PHE A 458 -10.85 10.12 -16.67
C PHE A 458 -12.05 9.87 -17.58
N ARG A 459 -11.76 9.49 -18.82
CA ARG A 459 -12.72 9.00 -19.82
C ARG A 459 -12.12 7.80 -20.55
N ARG A 460 -12.84 6.68 -20.57
CA ARG A 460 -12.47 5.48 -21.33
C ARG A 460 -13.73 4.81 -21.85
N LYS A 461 -13.66 4.08 -22.96
CA LYS A 461 -14.72 3.15 -23.33
C LYS A 461 -14.92 2.09 -22.25
N LEU A 462 -16.17 1.64 -22.11
CA LEU A 462 -16.52 0.48 -21.30
C LEU A 462 -15.89 -0.80 -21.86
N ASP A 463 -15.84 -0.91 -23.19
CA ASP A 463 -15.20 -1.99 -23.94
C ASP A 463 -14.22 -1.40 -24.96
N THR A 464 -12.92 -1.49 -24.67
CA THR A 464 -11.83 -1.04 -25.57
C THR A 464 -11.50 -2.09 -26.63
N GLY A 465 -11.87 -3.36 -26.39
CA GLY A 465 -11.44 -4.50 -27.20
C GLY A 465 -10.02 -4.97 -26.92
N SER A 466 -9.31 -4.33 -25.97
CA SER A 466 -7.97 -4.74 -25.54
C SER A 466 -8.01 -6.01 -24.68
N GLU A 467 -7.01 -6.88 -24.83
CA GLU A 467 -6.83 -8.05 -23.96
C GLU A 467 -6.23 -7.70 -22.58
N TYR A 468 -5.72 -6.47 -22.43
CA TYR A 468 -5.07 -5.99 -21.23
C TYR A 468 -6.01 -5.18 -20.32
N ASP A 469 -7.14 -4.72 -20.88
CA ASP A 469 -8.15 -3.93 -20.20
C ASP A 469 -9.26 -4.76 -19.54
N VAL A 470 -9.84 -4.21 -18.47
CA VAL A 470 -11.13 -4.69 -17.96
C VAL A 470 -12.24 -4.29 -18.92
N ARG A 471 -13.04 -5.25 -19.37
CA ARG A 471 -14.33 -4.96 -19.98
C ARG A 471 -15.39 -4.63 -18.93
N PHE A 472 -15.84 -3.38 -18.89
CA PHE A 472 -16.90 -2.93 -17.99
C PHE A 472 -18.29 -3.13 -18.63
N GLU A 473 -19.18 -3.84 -17.95
CA GLU A 473 -20.52 -4.13 -18.44
C GLU A 473 -21.56 -3.45 -17.53
N PRO A 474 -22.62 -2.83 -18.08
CA PRO A 474 -23.73 -2.32 -17.29
C PRO A 474 -24.34 -3.41 -16.38
N GLY A 475 -24.49 -3.11 -15.10
CA GLY A 475 -24.87 -4.06 -14.05
C GLY A 475 -23.70 -4.83 -13.42
N GLY A 476 -22.50 -4.77 -14.00
CA GLY A 476 -21.30 -5.42 -13.51
C GLY A 476 -20.66 -4.71 -12.32
N SER A 477 -19.93 -5.47 -11.49
CA SER A 477 -19.22 -4.96 -10.32
C SER A 477 -17.77 -5.43 -10.24
N TYR A 478 -16.85 -4.47 -10.24
CA TYR A 478 -15.41 -4.69 -10.46
C TYR A 478 -14.61 -4.22 -9.26
N ALA A 479 -13.67 -5.04 -8.77
CA ALA A 479 -12.80 -4.64 -7.68
C ALA A 479 -11.76 -3.63 -8.18
N PHE A 480 -11.40 -2.65 -7.34
CA PHE A 480 -10.31 -1.74 -7.65
C PHE A 480 -9.55 -1.26 -6.42
N GLY A 481 -8.30 -0.88 -6.66
CA GLY A 481 -7.43 -0.17 -5.74
C GLY A 481 -6.97 1.16 -6.33
N CYS A 482 -6.46 2.04 -5.48
CA CYS A 482 -5.96 3.35 -5.91
C CYS A 482 -4.74 3.82 -5.12
N ALA A 483 -3.96 4.70 -5.75
CA ALA A 483 -2.74 5.28 -5.21
C ALA A 483 -2.52 6.73 -5.68
N ALA A 484 -1.93 7.55 -4.81
CA ALA A 484 -1.54 8.94 -5.08
C ALA A 484 -0.07 9.16 -4.71
N PHE A 485 0.63 9.96 -5.51
CA PHE A 485 2.05 10.22 -5.41
C PHE A 485 2.25 11.72 -5.37
N ASP A 486 2.77 12.22 -4.26
CA ASP A 486 3.21 13.61 -4.11
C ASP A 486 4.72 13.64 -4.35
N HIS A 487 5.07 14.04 -5.57
CA HIS A 487 6.43 14.26 -6.04
C HIS A 487 7.45 13.13 -5.79
N VAL A 488 7.00 11.88 -5.79
CA VAL A 488 7.81 10.70 -5.40
C VAL A 488 7.86 9.63 -6.48
N SER A 489 9.04 9.05 -6.71
CA SER A 489 9.19 7.97 -7.69
C SER A 489 8.58 6.63 -7.25
N LYS A 490 8.69 6.29 -5.95
CA LYS A 490 8.29 4.97 -5.42
C LYS A 490 7.41 5.02 -4.17
N ARG A 491 7.68 5.92 -3.22
CA ARG A 491 7.06 5.94 -1.88
C ARG A 491 5.68 6.62 -1.86
N HIS A 492 4.72 6.04 -2.56
CA HIS A 492 3.38 6.60 -2.74
C HIS A 492 2.39 6.18 -1.66
N ALA A 493 1.32 6.96 -1.51
CA ALA A 493 0.20 6.57 -0.69
C ALA A 493 -0.73 5.64 -1.49
N TYR A 494 -1.27 4.62 -0.83
CA TYR A 494 -2.19 3.67 -1.45
C TYR A 494 -3.31 3.27 -0.51
N SER A 495 -4.37 2.73 -1.08
CA SER A 495 -5.50 2.18 -0.33
C SER A 495 -5.19 0.78 0.16
N PHE A 496 -5.30 0.57 1.48
CA PHE A 496 -5.26 -0.79 2.05
C PHE A 496 -6.54 -1.57 1.80
N SER A 497 -7.63 -0.86 1.57
CA SER A 497 -8.95 -1.42 1.34
C SER A 497 -9.23 -1.54 -0.14
N VAL A 498 -9.96 -2.58 -0.52
CA VAL A 498 -10.46 -2.75 -1.87
C VAL A 498 -11.83 -2.08 -1.98
N PHE A 499 -12.03 -1.41 -3.10
CA PHE A 499 -13.29 -0.76 -3.48
C PHE A 499 -13.93 -1.55 -4.61
N ARG A 500 -15.22 -1.30 -4.88
CA ARG A 500 -15.89 -1.83 -6.06
C ARG A 500 -16.43 -0.70 -6.92
N LEU A 501 -16.23 -0.78 -8.22
CA LEU A 501 -16.93 0.02 -9.22
C LEU A 501 -18.15 -0.77 -9.68
N LEU A 502 -19.35 -0.23 -9.47
CA LEU A 502 -20.60 -0.77 -9.99
C LEU A 502 -21.03 0.10 -11.17
N ILE A 503 -21.11 -0.48 -12.36
CA ILE A 503 -21.74 0.19 -13.50
C ILE A 503 -23.24 0.02 -13.34
N SER A 504 -23.99 1.11 -13.16
CA SER A 504 -25.43 0.98 -12.99
C SER A 504 -26.08 0.42 -14.27
N PRO A 505 -27.23 -0.28 -14.17
CA PRO A 505 -27.96 -0.69 -15.37
C PRO A 505 -28.33 0.53 -16.22
N SER A 506 -28.22 0.40 -17.54
CA SER A 506 -28.61 1.47 -18.46
C SER A 506 -30.08 1.84 -18.29
N ALA A 507 -30.41 3.14 -18.43
CA ALA A 507 -31.78 3.64 -18.29
C ALA A 507 -32.78 3.02 -19.29
N SER A 508 -32.30 2.40 -20.37
CA SER A 508 -33.09 1.66 -21.36
C SER A 508 -33.50 0.24 -20.93
N ALA A 509 -33.08 -0.22 -19.75
CA ALA A 509 -33.34 -1.57 -19.24
C ALA A 509 -34.41 -1.64 -18.12
N GLN A 510 -35.21 -0.58 -17.92
CA GLN A 510 -36.37 -0.57 -17.01
C GLN A 510 -37.70 -0.51 -17.75
#